data_AF-A0A939WG12-F1
#
_entry.id   AF-A0A939WG12-F1
#
_cell.length_a   1.000
_cell.length_b   1.000
_cell.length_c   1.000
_cell.angle_alpha   90.00
_cell.angle_beta   90.00
_cell.angle_gamma   90.00
#
_symmetry.space_group_name_H-M   'P 1'
#
loop_
_entity.id
_entity.type
_entity.pdbx_description
1 polymer ?
#
loop_
_entity_poly.entity_id
_entity_poly.type
_entity_poly.pdbx_seq_one_letter_code
_entity_poly.pdbx_strand_id
1 'polypeptide(L)'
;MPMMERPEVRAIDGGRCWEQKYQTFELKVFVPDNDLDGQTNNYSFRAPLLLVFEENRQDMESAVVFAKETGLSGIAGRYDSSVLFVYPTAEGGWAGSDESLYAELISEIKMIPVYKDGIVENFNFFTQTFEGFFARGAIFRADIYSYGKSADYVAKNLLKTIQGQYLWGPGEITPAMCSMENLSVVPEVERKDIAILSVGNSAEVNRAFDGCENLLIKDAAEYEKDFDTFVKKFKMWCGNIQLEPDFPALGMTEDVGSVLVKTSEDNDFISGKPAEHKVGYFAYYNNGLFDNGAVPLVLGFHGGGDTSMYLTFVAGWWEVAKKYNFLFVSVENHQFVTATEAIEVLEGLKKRYNIDENRIYATGFSMGSGKTWDLYQEYPEVFAGVMPCSALFPVYTSFFGKPVKENINKTVAVPVFYSGGEKSHLPELPFHADSSLERVQYVAEVNKLKKKFDEVHFENKDNWEDPIWGIPGDRIEKVRDESREATLTIHYFDSEDGICRTAFASVSNQIHECRQHSVEEAWKFISKFHK
;
A
#
# COMPACT_ATOMS: atom_id res chain seq x y z
N MET A 1 -11.59 -10.21 20.86
CA MET A 1 -10.44 -10.06 21.78
C MET A 1 -9.28 -10.77 21.10
N PRO A 2 -8.11 -10.11 20.96
CA PRO A 2 -7.00 -10.67 20.21
C PRO A 2 -6.51 -11.97 20.82
N MET A 3 -5.96 -12.85 19.97
CA MET A 3 -5.35 -14.09 20.43
C MET A 3 -4.05 -13.78 21.16
N MET A 4 -3.95 -14.07 22.46
CA MET A 4 -2.72 -13.83 23.22
C MET A 4 -1.71 -14.98 23.11
N GLU A 5 -2.16 -16.14 22.64
CA GLU A 5 -1.33 -17.30 22.34
C GLU A 5 -1.40 -17.60 20.85
N ARG A 6 -0.28 -18.02 20.26
CA ARG A 6 -0.25 -18.37 18.83
C ARG A 6 -1.09 -19.62 18.60
N PRO A 7 -2.04 -19.61 17.64
CA PRO A 7 -2.80 -20.81 17.30
C PRO A 7 -1.91 -22.00 16.94
N GLU A 8 -2.34 -23.20 17.31
CA GLU A 8 -1.66 -24.43 16.92
C GLU A 8 -1.83 -24.68 15.42
N VAL A 9 -0.73 -24.54 14.68
CA VAL A 9 -0.69 -24.79 13.24
C VAL A 9 -0.45 -26.27 12.97
N ARG A 10 -1.32 -26.87 12.18
CA ARG A 10 -1.22 -28.27 11.71
C ARG A 10 -0.93 -28.30 10.22
N ALA A 11 -0.08 -29.22 9.79
CA ALA A 11 0.08 -29.53 8.37
C ALA A 11 -1.12 -30.33 7.89
N ILE A 12 -1.56 -30.07 6.65
CA ILE A 12 -2.64 -30.79 5.98
C ILE A 12 -2.26 -30.96 4.50
N ASP A 13 -2.96 -31.82 3.77
CA ASP A 13 -2.69 -31.99 2.35
C ASP A 13 -2.80 -30.64 1.61
N GLY A 14 -1.75 -30.25 0.89
CA GLY A 14 -1.69 -29.01 0.11
C GLY A 14 -1.65 -27.71 0.93
N GLY A 15 -1.26 -27.75 2.22
CA GLY A 15 -1.03 -26.53 2.98
C GLY A 15 -0.93 -26.70 4.49
N ARG A 16 -1.26 -25.63 5.20
CA ARG A 16 -1.31 -25.56 6.67
C ARG A 16 -2.65 -25.00 7.11
N CYS A 17 -3.09 -25.40 8.29
CA CYS A 17 -4.34 -24.90 8.86
C CYS A 17 -4.25 -24.68 10.36
N TRP A 18 -5.12 -23.82 10.87
CA TRP A 18 -5.33 -23.58 12.30
C TRP A 18 -6.75 -23.09 12.53
N GLU A 19 -7.22 -23.20 13.77
CA GLU A 19 -8.57 -22.81 14.16
C GLU A 19 -8.56 -22.03 15.47
N GLN A 20 -9.52 -21.12 15.63
CA GLN A 20 -9.70 -20.32 16.83
C GLN A 20 -11.18 -20.08 17.10
N LYS A 21 -11.57 -20.13 18.38
CA LYS A 21 -12.89 -19.71 18.84
C LYS A 21 -12.82 -18.29 19.41
N TYR A 22 -13.67 -17.41 18.89
CA TYR A 22 -13.88 -16.05 19.34
C TYR A 22 -15.23 -15.93 20.07
N GLN A 23 -15.61 -14.70 20.45
CA GLN A 23 -16.83 -14.49 21.22
C GLN A 23 -18.08 -14.79 20.38
N THR A 24 -18.16 -14.24 19.16
CA THR A 24 -19.34 -14.38 18.29
C THR A 24 -19.17 -15.38 17.13
N PHE A 25 -17.97 -15.90 16.89
CA PHE A 25 -17.71 -16.84 15.80
C PHE A 25 -16.57 -17.82 16.11
N GLU A 26 -16.54 -18.91 15.35
CA GLU A 26 -15.40 -19.81 15.21
C GLU A 26 -14.78 -19.58 13.84
N LEU A 27 -13.45 -19.57 13.80
CA LEU A 27 -12.64 -19.34 12.62
C LEU A 27 -11.78 -20.57 12.34
N LYS A 28 -11.79 -21.03 11.10
CA LYS A 28 -10.78 -21.95 10.56
C LYS A 28 -10.03 -21.22 9.45
N VAL A 29 -8.71 -21.36 9.43
CA VAL A 29 -7.86 -20.74 8.43
C VAL A 29 -7.13 -21.85 7.70
N PHE A 30 -7.28 -21.88 6.38
CA PHE A 30 -6.50 -22.72 5.49
C PHE A 30 -5.54 -21.87 4.67
N VAL A 31 -4.26 -22.17 4.77
CA VAL A 31 -3.16 -21.51 4.07
C VAL A 31 -2.62 -22.50 3.05
N PRO A 32 -2.98 -22.37 1.76
CA PRO A 32 -2.53 -23.30 0.74
C PRO A 32 -1.03 -23.15 0.49
N ASP A 33 -0.40 -24.27 0.12
CA ASP A 33 0.95 -24.23 -0.45
C ASP A 33 0.93 -23.44 -1.76
N ASN A 34 1.98 -22.64 -1.98
CA ASN A 34 2.15 -21.86 -3.20
C ASN A 34 3.64 -21.63 -3.49
N ASP A 35 3.94 -21.27 -4.73
CA ASP A 35 5.32 -21.04 -5.21
C ASP A 35 5.77 -19.58 -5.07
N LEU A 36 4.94 -18.71 -4.45
CA LEU A 36 5.28 -17.30 -4.29
C LEU A 36 6.27 -17.11 -3.14
N ASP A 37 7.25 -16.25 -3.37
CA ASP A 37 8.14 -15.78 -2.32
C ASP A 37 7.49 -14.63 -1.52
N GLY A 38 6.43 -14.96 -0.78
CA GLY A 38 5.64 -14.01 0.03
C GLY A 38 6.42 -13.40 1.21
N GLN A 39 7.51 -14.07 1.63
CA GLN A 39 8.38 -13.58 2.70
C GLN A 39 9.32 -12.46 2.21
N THR A 40 9.72 -12.50 0.94
CA THR A 40 10.51 -11.43 0.31
C THR A 40 9.62 -10.33 -0.27
N ASN A 41 8.51 -10.70 -0.92
CA ASN A 41 7.63 -9.80 -1.65
C ASN A 41 6.24 -9.80 -1.01
N ASN A 42 5.76 -8.63 -0.55
CA ASN A 42 4.49 -8.58 0.16
C ASN A 42 3.30 -8.35 -0.78
N TYR A 43 2.55 -9.42 -1.05
CA TYR A 43 1.35 -9.37 -1.90
C TYR A 43 0.08 -8.90 -1.18
N SER A 44 0.13 -8.71 0.15
CA SER A 44 -1.07 -8.57 0.99
C SER A 44 -2.02 -7.48 0.52
N PHE A 45 -1.50 -6.36 0.00
CA PHE A 45 -2.33 -5.23 -0.39
C PHE A 45 -3.34 -5.58 -1.49
N ARG A 46 -2.94 -6.42 -2.46
CA ARG A 46 -3.83 -6.87 -3.55
C ARG A 46 -4.49 -8.22 -3.27
N ALA A 47 -3.95 -8.97 -2.31
CA ALA A 47 -4.47 -10.27 -1.92
C ALA A 47 -5.95 -10.17 -1.49
N PRO A 48 -6.83 -11.06 -1.98
CA PRO A 48 -8.21 -11.10 -1.53
C PRO A 48 -8.29 -11.61 -0.09
N LEU A 49 -9.26 -11.10 0.67
CA LEU A 49 -9.65 -11.67 1.95
C LEU A 49 -10.85 -12.60 1.69
N LEU A 50 -10.56 -13.88 1.47
CA LEU A 50 -11.56 -14.89 1.12
C LEU A 50 -12.27 -15.38 2.39
N LEU A 51 -13.49 -14.93 2.60
CA LEU A 51 -14.32 -15.28 3.75
C LEU A 51 -15.42 -16.25 3.30
N VAL A 52 -15.37 -17.50 3.75
CA VAL A 52 -16.42 -18.50 3.54
C VAL A 52 -17.30 -18.54 4.79
N PHE A 53 -18.53 -18.07 4.67
CA PHE A 53 -19.50 -18.18 5.75
C PHE A 53 -20.24 -19.51 5.62
N GLU A 54 -19.88 -20.46 6.48
CA GLU A 54 -20.37 -21.83 6.39
C GLU A 54 -21.85 -21.90 6.79
N GLU A 55 -22.73 -22.47 5.96
CA GLU A 55 -24.13 -22.64 6.37
C GLU A 55 -24.28 -23.49 7.64
N ASN A 56 -23.54 -24.60 7.68
CA ASN A 56 -23.44 -25.51 8.81
C ASN A 56 -21.97 -25.66 9.17
N ARG A 57 -21.66 -25.71 10.47
CA ARG A 57 -20.29 -25.90 10.95
C ARG A 57 -19.70 -27.19 10.38
N GLN A 58 -18.58 -27.08 9.68
CA GLN A 58 -17.83 -28.24 9.17
C GLN A 58 -16.61 -28.49 10.06
N ASP A 59 -16.00 -29.67 9.95
CA ASP A 59 -14.65 -29.89 10.45
C ASP A 59 -13.60 -29.21 9.55
N MET A 60 -12.32 -29.27 9.94
CA MET A 60 -11.23 -28.63 9.20
C MET A 60 -10.97 -29.34 7.87
N GLU A 61 -10.97 -30.66 7.86
CA GLU A 61 -10.71 -31.47 6.67
C GLU A 61 -11.76 -31.22 5.59
N SER A 62 -13.04 -31.15 5.95
CA SER A 62 -14.14 -30.83 5.04
C SER A 62 -14.04 -29.41 4.51
N ALA A 63 -13.65 -28.44 5.35
CA ALA A 63 -13.41 -27.06 4.92
C ALA A 63 -12.26 -26.97 3.89
N VAL A 64 -11.15 -27.70 4.11
CA VAL A 64 -10.04 -27.76 3.15
C VAL A 64 -10.46 -28.42 1.84
N VAL A 65 -11.25 -29.51 1.89
CA VAL A 65 -11.82 -30.13 0.68
C VAL A 65 -12.69 -29.14 -0.07
N PHE A 66 -13.58 -28.42 0.61
CA PHE A 66 -14.40 -27.37 0.00
C PHE A 66 -13.54 -26.30 -0.69
N ALA A 67 -12.48 -25.82 -0.03
CA ALA A 67 -11.59 -24.81 -0.59
C ALA A 67 -10.94 -25.28 -1.90
N LYS A 68 -10.56 -26.56 -1.96
CA LYS A 68 -9.93 -27.17 -3.14
C LYS A 68 -10.94 -27.39 -4.26
N GLU A 69 -12.09 -27.98 -3.96
CA GLU A 69 -13.11 -28.32 -4.95
C GLU A 69 -13.75 -27.08 -5.59
N THR A 70 -13.90 -26.00 -4.83
CA THR A 70 -14.41 -24.72 -5.35
C THR A 70 -13.36 -23.92 -6.11
N GLY A 71 -12.06 -24.20 -5.91
CA GLY A 71 -10.96 -23.41 -6.48
C GLY A 71 -10.55 -22.19 -5.64
N LEU A 72 -11.19 -21.94 -4.48
CA LEU A 72 -10.77 -20.89 -3.54
C LEU A 72 -9.33 -21.09 -3.05
N SER A 73 -8.89 -22.34 -2.88
CA SER A 73 -7.50 -22.68 -2.58
C SER A 73 -6.55 -22.20 -3.68
N GLY A 74 -6.95 -22.34 -4.95
CA GLY A 74 -6.18 -21.88 -6.10
C GLY A 74 -6.07 -20.36 -6.12
N ILE A 75 -7.19 -19.66 -5.89
CA ILE A 75 -7.20 -18.19 -5.75
C ILE A 75 -6.25 -17.76 -4.63
N ALA A 76 -6.38 -18.30 -3.43
CA ALA A 76 -5.52 -17.97 -2.29
C ALA A 76 -4.03 -18.18 -2.62
N GLY A 77 -3.67 -19.30 -3.27
CA GLY A 77 -2.30 -19.58 -3.67
C GLY A 77 -1.72 -18.59 -4.70
N ARG A 78 -2.54 -18.03 -5.61
CA ARG A 78 -2.10 -17.04 -6.61
C ARG A 78 -1.75 -15.67 -6.01
N TYR A 79 -2.13 -15.40 -4.76
CA TYR A 79 -1.94 -14.11 -4.11
C TYR A 79 -1.27 -14.19 -2.74
N ASP A 80 -0.72 -15.36 -2.37
CA ASP A 80 -0.13 -15.59 -1.03
C ASP A 80 -1.14 -15.24 0.09
N SER A 81 -2.39 -15.68 -0.08
CA SER A 81 -3.50 -15.45 0.86
C SER A 81 -3.96 -16.75 1.54
N SER A 82 -5.02 -16.64 2.33
CA SER A 82 -5.65 -17.74 3.06
C SER A 82 -7.15 -17.80 2.72
N VAL A 83 -7.76 -18.97 2.92
CA VAL A 83 -9.22 -19.13 2.93
C VAL A 83 -9.68 -19.22 4.39
N LEU A 84 -10.57 -18.31 4.79
CA LEU A 84 -11.06 -18.20 6.16
C LEU A 84 -12.51 -18.68 6.22
N PHE A 85 -12.78 -19.72 7.00
CA PHE A 85 -14.11 -20.27 7.21
C PHE A 85 -14.66 -19.78 8.54
N VAL A 86 -15.86 -19.22 8.50
CA VAL A 86 -16.49 -18.55 9.64
C VAL A 86 -17.82 -19.22 9.94
N TYR A 87 -18.05 -19.53 11.22
CA TYR A 87 -19.34 -20.03 11.71
C TYR A 87 -19.72 -19.37 13.04
N PRO A 88 -20.97 -18.90 13.24
CA PRO A 88 -21.38 -18.19 14.44
C PRO A 88 -21.42 -19.08 15.69
N THR A 89 -21.07 -18.51 16.84
CA THR A 89 -21.23 -19.14 18.16
C THR A 89 -22.57 -18.81 18.81
N ALA A 90 -23.32 -17.85 18.26
CA ALA A 90 -24.59 -17.38 18.79
C ALA A 90 -25.64 -18.52 18.89
N GLU A 91 -26.51 -18.42 19.91
CA GLU A 91 -27.67 -19.30 20.00
C GLU A 91 -28.57 -19.09 18.76
N GLY A 92 -28.95 -20.17 18.07
CA GLY A 92 -29.64 -20.09 16.78
C GLY A 92 -28.73 -19.89 15.57
N GLY A 93 -27.41 -19.85 15.75
CA GLY A 93 -26.42 -19.73 14.68
C GLY A 93 -26.58 -18.43 13.90
N TRP A 94 -26.62 -18.51 12.55
CA TRP A 94 -26.74 -17.34 11.69
C TRP A 94 -28.01 -16.51 11.96
N ALA A 95 -29.12 -17.16 12.34
CA ALA A 95 -30.38 -16.47 12.64
C ALA A 95 -30.33 -15.67 13.96
N GLY A 96 -29.42 -16.02 14.87
CA GLY A 96 -29.19 -15.29 16.12
C GLY A 96 -28.02 -14.31 16.06
N SER A 97 -27.41 -14.11 14.88
CA SER A 97 -26.26 -13.22 14.67
C SER A 97 -26.70 -11.92 13.99
N ASP A 98 -26.01 -10.83 14.28
CA ASP A 98 -26.19 -9.51 13.67
C ASP A 98 -24.85 -8.97 13.10
N GLU A 99 -24.80 -7.72 12.63
CA GLU A 99 -23.58 -7.10 12.08
C GLU A 99 -22.38 -7.09 13.03
N SER A 100 -22.58 -7.25 14.35
CA SER A 100 -21.48 -7.26 15.32
C SER A 100 -20.54 -8.45 15.12
N LEU A 101 -21.02 -9.57 14.60
CA LEU A 101 -20.19 -10.72 14.25
C LEU A 101 -19.17 -10.35 13.17
N TYR A 102 -19.63 -9.69 12.10
CA TYR A 102 -18.73 -9.25 11.03
C TYR A 102 -17.76 -8.16 11.51
N ALA A 103 -18.23 -7.23 12.35
CA ALA A 103 -17.36 -6.22 12.95
C ALA A 103 -16.27 -6.83 13.86
N GLU A 104 -16.61 -7.83 14.67
CA GLU A 104 -15.63 -8.59 15.47
C GLU A 104 -14.66 -9.33 14.55
N LEU A 105 -15.14 -10.06 13.55
CA LEU A 105 -14.31 -10.79 12.58
C LEU A 105 -13.27 -9.88 11.92
N ILE A 106 -13.68 -8.73 11.38
CA ILE A 106 -12.77 -7.78 10.74
C ILE A 106 -11.76 -7.20 11.74
N SER A 107 -12.16 -7.00 13.00
CA SER A 107 -11.23 -6.53 14.04
C SER A 107 -10.10 -7.53 14.35
N GLU A 108 -10.33 -8.83 14.07
CA GLU A 108 -9.38 -9.92 14.28
C GLU A 108 -8.52 -10.23 13.02
N ILE A 109 -8.63 -9.40 11.98
CA ILE A 109 -7.83 -9.47 10.75
C ILE A 109 -6.86 -8.27 10.71
N LYS A 110 -5.62 -8.52 10.30
CA LYS A 110 -4.57 -7.51 10.18
C LYS A 110 -3.73 -7.72 8.92
N MET A 111 -3.33 -6.61 8.30
CA MET A 111 -2.48 -6.58 7.12
C MET A 111 -1.04 -6.21 7.50
N ILE A 112 -0.37 -7.11 8.24
CA ILE A 112 1.02 -6.89 8.69
C ILE A 112 1.98 -7.66 7.78
N PRO A 113 3.09 -7.04 7.30
CA PRO A 113 4.04 -7.65 6.37
C PRO A 113 4.83 -8.82 6.97
N VAL A 114 4.98 -8.87 8.28
CA VAL A 114 5.70 -9.93 8.99
C VAL A 114 4.68 -10.97 9.44
N TYR A 115 4.71 -12.14 8.81
CA TYR A 115 3.73 -13.19 9.04
C TYR A 115 4.29 -14.57 8.74
N LYS A 116 3.65 -15.58 9.31
CA LYS A 116 3.92 -16.98 9.01
C LYS A 116 2.64 -17.80 9.22
N ASP A 117 2.39 -18.77 8.35
CA ASP A 117 1.22 -19.67 8.46
C ASP A 117 -0.12 -18.91 8.44
N GLY A 118 -0.19 -17.79 7.72
CA GLY A 118 -1.39 -16.92 7.69
C GLY A 118 -1.67 -16.19 9.01
N ILE A 119 -0.73 -16.20 9.95
CA ILE A 119 -0.82 -15.53 11.26
C ILE A 119 0.19 -14.40 11.31
N VAL A 120 -0.27 -13.22 11.75
CA VAL A 120 0.60 -12.07 12.03
C VAL A 120 0.74 -11.83 13.52
N GLU A 121 1.88 -11.26 13.90
CA GLU A 121 2.13 -10.75 15.26
C GLU A 121 2.01 -9.24 15.22
N ASN A 122 1.16 -8.68 16.08
CA ASN A 122 0.99 -7.24 16.18
C ASN A 122 1.75 -6.70 17.40
N PHE A 123 2.52 -5.64 17.16
CA PHE A 123 3.20 -4.88 18.20
C PHE A 123 2.81 -3.42 18.04
N ASN A 124 2.47 -2.79 19.17
CA ASN A 124 2.26 -1.35 19.18
C ASN A 124 3.56 -0.64 18.78
N PHE A 125 3.50 0.17 17.73
CA PHE A 125 4.68 0.84 17.20
C PHE A 125 5.33 1.78 18.24
N PHE A 126 4.55 2.48 19.06
CA PHE A 126 5.05 3.48 20.00
C PHE A 126 5.54 2.87 21.31
N THR A 127 4.78 1.93 21.88
CA THR A 127 5.10 1.31 23.18
C THR A 127 5.92 0.04 23.05
N GLN A 128 6.08 -0.50 21.83
CA GLN A 128 6.71 -1.79 21.54
C GLN A 128 6.07 -2.96 22.29
N THR A 129 4.81 -2.82 22.69
CA THR A 129 4.08 -3.85 23.43
C THR A 129 3.41 -4.81 22.46
N PHE A 130 3.51 -6.11 22.74
CA PHE A 130 2.77 -7.14 22.02
C PHE A 130 1.26 -6.96 22.22
N GLU A 131 0.49 -6.93 21.13
CA GLU A 131 -0.96 -6.70 21.12
C GLU A 131 -1.77 -7.95 20.72
N GLY A 132 -1.10 -9.03 20.32
CA GLY A 132 -1.73 -10.32 20.00
C GLY A 132 -1.39 -10.87 18.62
N PHE A 133 -1.89 -12.08 18.38
CA PHE A 133 -1.87 -12.76 17.09
C PHE A 133 -3.20 -12.51 16.36
N PHE A 134 -3.12 -12.37 15.03
CA PHE A 134 -4.27 -12.08 14.17
C PHE A 134 -4.19 -12.90 12.88
N ALA A 135 -5.34 -13.14 12.24
CA ALA A 135 -5.35 -13.67 10.88
C ALA A 135 -4.81 -12.61 9.90
N ARG A 136 -3.96 -13.02 8.96
CA ARG A 136 -3.47 -12.13 7.90
C ARG A 136 -4.55 -11.89 6.86
N GLY A 137 -4.77 -10.64 6.48
CA GLY A 137 -5.63 -10.29 5.35
C GLY A 137 -5.81 -8.79 5.12
N ALA A 138 -6.20 -8.43 3.90
CA ALA A 138 -6.57 -7.06 3.54
C ALA A 138 -8.08 -6.87 3.73
N ILE A 139 -8.47 -6.21 4.82
CA ILE A 139 -9.88 -6.03 5.20
C ILE A 139 -10.73 -5.27 4.16
N PHE A 140 -10.10 -4.39 3.38
CA PHE A 140 -10.73 -3.66 2.28
C PHE A 140 -10.96 -4.52 1.03
N ARG A 141 -10.50 -5.78 1.04
CA ARG A 141 -10.69 -6.81 0.01
C ARG A 141 -11.54 -7.98 0.55
N ALA A 142 -12.44 -7.69 1.49
CA ALA A 142 -13.35 -8.69 2.07
C ALA A 142 -14.32 -9.21 1.00
N ASP A 143 -14.04 -10.43 0.52
CA ASP A 143 -14.80 -11.19 -0.45
C ASP A 143 -15.58 -12.27 0.31
N ILE A 144 -16.88 -12.05 0.54
CA ILE A 144 -17.73 -12.96 1.30
C ILE A 144 -18.39 -13.96 0.35
N TYR A 145 -18.21 -15.26 0.63
CA TYR A 145 -18.91 -16.37 -0.01
C TYR A 145 -19.85 -17.01 1.01
N SER A 146 -21.15 -17.01 0.70
CA SER A 146 -22.20 -17.43 1.62
C SER A 146 -23.31 -18.20 0.91
N TYR A 147 -23.96 -19.14 1.60
CA TYR A 147 -24.97 -20.02 1.03
C TYR A 147 -26.02 -20.43 2.07
N GLY A 148 -27.28 -20.54 1.64
CA GLY A 148 -28.40 -20.90 2.51
C GLY A 148 -28.53 -19.94 3.71
N LYS A 149 -28.51 -20.48 4.94
CA LYS A 149 -28.66 -19.67 6.17
C LYS A 149 -27.58 -18.60 6.34
N SER A 150 -26.35 -18.84 5.87
CA SER A 150 -25.30 -17.82 5.97
C SER A 150 -25.51 -16.70 4.94
N ALA A 151 -26.04 -17.02 3.75
CA ALA A 151 -26.45 -16.03 2.77
C ALA A 151 -27.61 -15.17 3.30
N ASP A 152 -28.58 -15.78 3.98
CA ASP A 152 -29.68 -15.04 4.61
C ASP A 152 -29.19 -14.04 5.66
N TYR A 153 -28.13 -14.37 6.40
CA TYR A 153 -27.46 -13.45 7.33
C TYR A 153 -26.82 -12.27 6.58
N VAL A 154 -26.07 -12.53 5.51
CA VAL A 154 -25.44 -11.48 4.69
C VAL A 154 -26.48 -10.54 4.10
N ALA A 155 -27.54 -11.11 3.52
CA ALA A 155 -28.62 -10.39 2.86
C ALA A 155 -29.41 -9.45 3.79
N LYS A 156 -29.50 -9.77 5.08
CA LYS A 156 -30.18 -8.95 6.10
C LYS A 156 -29.27 -7.93 6.77
N ASN A 157 -27.98 -8.26 6.96
CA ASN A 157 -27.14 -7.52 7.89
C ASN A 157 -25.99 -6.77 7.23
N LEU A 158 -25.50 -7.19 6.06
CA LEU A 158 -24.23 -6.70 5.52
C LEU A 158 -24.34 -5.83 4.25
N LEU A 159 -25.53 -5.74 3.63
CA LEU A 159 -25.75 -4.89 2.44
C LEU A 159 -26.03 -3.41 2.80
N LYS A 160 -25.30 -2.91 3.81
CA LYS A 160 -25.42 -1.57 4.40
C LYS A 160 -24.04 -1.05 4.83
N THR A 161 -23.94 0.22 5.21
CA THR A 161 -22.69 0.77 5.76
C THR A 161 -22.38 0.11 7.11
N ILE A 162 -21.21 -0.52 7.23
CA ILE A 162 -20.76 -1.13 8.48
C ILE A 162 -19.57 -0.35 9.05
N GLN A 163 -19.67 0.02 10.32
CA GLN A 163 -18.60 0.70 11.06
C GLN A 163 -17.86 -0.31 11.94
N GLY A 164 -16.54 -0.16 12.05
CA GLY A 164 -15.69 -1.04 12.86
C GLY A 164 -14.25 -0.56 12.93
N GLN A 165 -13.33 -1.48 13.21
CA GLN A 165 -11.89 -1.18 13.20
C GLN A 165 -11.34 -1.37 11.79
N TYR A 166 -11.03 -0.27 11.12
CA TYR A 166 -10.35 -0.24 9.82
C TYR A 166 -8.82 -0.29 10.00
N LEU A 167 -8.04 0.02 8.96
CA LEU A 167 -6.57 -0.09 8.96
C LEU A 167 -5.87 0.74 10.05
N TRP A 168 -6.37 1.96 10.32
CA TRP A 168 -5.70 2.93 11.21
C TRP A 168 -6.57 3.36 12.39
N GLY A 169 -7.65 2.63 12.66
CA GLY A 169 -8.60 2.93 13.72
C GLY A 169 -10.05 2.83 13.25
N PRO A 170 -11.00 3.43 14.00
CA PRO A 170 -12.41 3.39 13.67
C PRO A 170 -12.69 3.92 12.25
N GLY A 171 -13.47 3.18 11.50
CA GLY A 171 -13.84 3.55 10.13
C GLY A 171 -14.78 2.54 9.51
N GLU A 172 -15.04 2.75 8.23
CA GLU A 172 -15.98 1.91 7.49
C GLU A 172 -15.33 0.60 7.03
N ILE A 173 -15.94 -0.53 7.39
CA ILE A 173 -15.46 -1.89 7.11
C ILE A 173 -16.39 -2.70 6.20
N THR A 174 -17.35 -2.03 5.55
CA THR A 174 -18.31 -2.64 4.62
C THR A 174 -17.61 -3.62 3.66
N PRO A 175 -18.14 -4.83 3.42
CA PRO A 175 -17.51 -5.78 2.51
C PRO A 175 -17.41 -5.22 1.09
N ALA A 176 -16.36 -5.60 0.37
CA ALA A 176 -16.18 -5.18 -1.03
C ALA A 176 -17.10 -5.97 -1.97
N MET A 177 -17.30 -7.26 -1.67
CA MET A 177 -18.10 -8.18 -2.47
C MET A 177 -18.84 -9.20 -1.59
N CYS A 178 -20.10 -9.45 -1.93
CA CYS A 178 -20.95 -10.47 -1.30
C CYS A 178 -21.51 -11.44 -2.36
N SER A 179 -21.05 -12.70 -2.32
CA SER A 179 -21.64 -13.82 -3.03
C SER A 179 -22.66 -14.53 -2.13
N MET A 180 -23.90 -14.60 -2.60
CA MET A 180 -25.05 -15.13 -1.85
C MET A 180 -25.76 -16.19 -2.68
N GLU A 181 -25.69 -17.44 -2.22
CA GLU A 181 -26.34 -18.57 -2.88
C GLU A 181 -27.59 -19.05 -2.14
N ASN A 182 -28.63 -19.39 -2.88
CA ASN A 182 -29.84 -20.08 -2.37
C ASN A 182 -30.51 -19.38 -1.16
N LEU A 183 -30.73 -18.08 -1.27
CA LEU A 183 -31.43 -17.26 -0.29
C LEU A 183 -32.86 -17.74 -0.06
N SER A 184 -33.26 -17.77 1.21
CA SER A 184 -34.63 -18.01 1.65
C SER A 184 -35.36 -16.74 2.07
N VAL A 185 -34.64 -15.61 2.11
CA VAL A 185 -35.14 -14.29 2.52
C VAL A 185 -34.96 -13.27 1.40
N VAL A 186 -35.79 -12.22 1.42
CA VAL A 186 -35.59 -11.07 0.54
C VAL A 186 -34.48 -10.19 1.13
N PRO A 187 -33.43 -9.87 0.36
CA PRO A 187 -32.34 -8.99 0.81
C PRO A 187 -32.80 -7.59 1.19
N GLU A 188 -32.18 -7.03 2.23
CA GLU A 188 -32.35 -5.65 2.67
C GLU A 188 -31.16 -4.82 2.17
N VAL A 189 -31.32 -4.23 0.98
CA VAL A 189 -30.24 -3.49 0.31
C VAL A 189 -30.32 -2.00 0.62
N GLU A 190 -29.45 -1.52 1.50
CA GLU A 190 -29.30 -0.09 1.81
C GLU A 190 -28.23 0.57 0.93
N ARG A 191 -27.15 -0.14 0.63
CA ARG A 191 -26.08 0.31 -0.27
C ARG A 191 -26.15 -0.35 -1.63
N LYS A 192 -26.06 0.47 -2.69
CA LYS A 192 -26.18 0.03 -4.07
C LYS A 192 -24.85 -0.20 -4.78
N ASP A 193 -23.74 0.24 -4.20
CA ASP A 193 -22.42 0.12 -4.80
C ASP A 193 -21.66 -1.16 -4.41
N ILE A 194 -22.03 -1.82 -3.31
CA ILE A 194 -21.48 -3.14 -2.92
C ILE A 194 -21.60 -4.12 -4.09
N ALA A 195 -20.52 -4.84 -4.40
CA ALA A 195 -20.55 -5.86 -5.43
C ALA A 195 -21.33 -7.10 -4.97
N ILE A 196 -22.31 -7.52 -5.77
CA ILE A 196 -23.22 -8.62 -5.43
C ILE A 196 -23.12 -9.70 -6.51
N LEU A 197 -22.82 -10.92 -6.08
CA LEU A 197 -22.94 -12.12 -6.88
C LEU A 197 -24.13 -12.95 -6.34
N SER A 198 -25.24 -12.95 -7.07
CA SER A 198 -26.46 -13.66 -6.71
C SER A 198 -26.54 -14.98 -7.47
N VAL A 199 -26.52 -16.11 -6.75
CA VAL A 199 -26.44 -17.44 -7.37
C VAL A 199 -27.61 -18.33 -6.96
N GLY A 200 -28.29 -18.93 -7.94
CA GLY A 200 -29.38 -19.89 -7.69
C GLY A 200 -30.62 -19.28 -7.02
N ASN A 201 -30.67 -17.95 -6.92
CA ASN A 201 -31.73 -17.23 -6.22
C ASN A 201 -32.98 -17.08 -7.10
N SER A 202 -34.14 -17.08 -6.45
CA SER A 202 -35.41 -16.90 -7.15
C SER A 202 -35.50 -15.54 -7.83
N ALA A 203 -36.34 -15.43 -8.86
CA ALA A 203 -36.63 -14.14 -9.50
C ALA A 203 -37.20 -13.11 -8.51
N GLU A 204 -37.92 -13.57 -7.48
CA GLU A 204 -38.43 -12.69 -6.43
C GLU A 204 -37.31 -12.08 -5.59
N VAL A 205 -36.35 -12.90 -5.15
CA VAL A 205 -35.16 -12.44 -4.40
C VAL A 205 -34.32 -11.50 -5.26
N ASN A 206 -34.08 -11.87 -6.53
CA ASN A 206 -33.23 -11.06 -7.43
C ASN A 206 -33.76 -9.65 -7.67
N ARG A 207 -35.08 -9.42 -7.57
CA ARG A 207 -35.66 -8.06 -7.67
C ARG A 207 -35.21 -7.12 -6.55
N ALA A 208 -34.78 -7.64 -5.40
CA ALA A 208 -34.25 -6.80 -4.32
C ALA A 208 -32.94 -6.09 -4.71
N PHE A 209 -32.20 -6.68 -5.65
CA PHE A 209 -30.95 -6.13 -6.17
C PHE A 209 -31.15 -5.14 -7.32
N ASP A 210 -32.40 -4.82 -7.70
CA ASP A 210 -32.67 -3.82 -8.72
C ASP A 210 -32.04 -2.47 -8.32
N GLY A 211 -31.30 -1.88 -9.28
CA GLY A 211 -30.57 -0.63 -9.09
C GLY A 211 -29.22 -0.76 -8.38
N CYS A 212 -28.75 -1.96 -8.02
CA CYS A 212 -27.36 -2.16 -7.60
C CYS A 212 -26.41 -1.92 -8.79
N GLU A 213 -25.33 -1.19 -8.53
CA GLU A 213 -24.35 -0.77 -9.54
C GLU A 213 -23.49 -1.96 -10.02
N ASN A 214 -23.18 -2.88 -9.12
CA ASN A 214 -22.26 -3.99 -9.33
C ASN A 214 -22.96 -5.32 -9.06
N LEU A 215 -23.71 -5.83 -10.04
CA LEU A 215 -24.53 -7.03 -9.89
C LEU A 215 -24.20 -8.09 -10.95
N LEU A 216 -23.97 -9.32 -10.52
CA LEU A 216 -23.90 -10.51 -11.37
C LEU A 216 -24.90 -11.54 -10.85
N ILE A 217 -25.84 -11.97 -11.70
CA ILE A 217 -26.82 -13.01 -11.39
C ILE A 217 -26.48 -14.28 -12.19
N LYS A 218 -26.43 -15.43 -11.52
CA LYS A 218 -26.11 -16.74 -12.12
C LYS A 218 -27.00 -17.85 -11.56
N ASP A 219 -27.10 -18.94 -12.31
CA ASP A 219 -27.78 -20.16 -11.84
C ASP A 219 -26.89 -21.03 -10.95
N ALA A 220 -25.58 -21.03 -11.20
CA ALA A 220 -24.59 -21.83 -10.46
C ALA A 220 -23.29 -21.05 -10.27
N ALA A 221 -22.63 -21.29 -9.13
CA ALA A 221 -21.36 -20.67 -8.80
C ALA A 221 -20.21 -21.36 -9.55
N GLU A 222 -19.29 -20.56 -10.07
CA GLU A 222 -18.02 -21.00 -10.64
C GLU A 222 -16.91 -20.17 -9.98
N TYR A 223 -16.68 -20.41 -8.68
CA TYR A 223 -15.92 -19.53 -7.77
C TYR A 223 -14.61 -18.97 -8.38
N GLU A 224 -13.77 -19.82 -8.98
CA GLU A 224 -12.52 -19.36 -9.60
C GLU A 224 -12.75 -18.42 -10.80
N LYS A 225 -13.69 -18.78 -11.68
CA LYS A 225 -14.04 -17.98 -12.86
C LYS A 225 -14.78 -16.70 -12.48
N ASP A 226 -15.67 -16.76 -11.50
CA ASP A 226 -16.39 -15.63 -10.96
C ASP A 226 -15.40 -14.66 -10.29
N PHE A 227 -14.38 -15.20 -9.62
CA PHE A 227 -13.29 -14.38 -9.10
C PHE A 227 -12.57 -13.64 -10.21
N ASP A 228 -12.15 -14.37 -11.24
CA ASP A 228 -11.34 -13.81 -12.32
C ASP A 228 -12.07 -12.81 -13.21
N THR A 229 -13.39 -12.93 -13.35
CA THR A 229 -14.21 -12.12 -14.25
C THR A 229 -15.00 -11.02 -13.56
N PHE A 230 -15.29 -11.18 -12.26
CA PHE A 230 -16.15 -10.27 -11.51
C PHE A 230 -15.55 -9.82 -10.18
N VAL A 231 -15.22 -10.73 -9.25
CA VAL A 231 -14.90 -10.38 -7.85
C VAL A 231 -13.60 -9.60 -7.72
N LYS A 232 -12.51 -10.07 -8.35
CA LYS A 232 -11.14 -9.62 -8.04
C LYS A 232 -10.88 -8.12 -8.18
N LYS A 233 -11.75 -7.40 -8.88
CA LYS A 233 -11.58 -5.96 -9.15
C LYS A 233 -12.09 -5.08 -8.03
N PHE A 234 -12.92 -5.56 -7.11
CA PHE A 234 -13.53 -4.68 -6.11
C PHE A 234 -12.65 -4.48 -4.87
N LYS A 235 -12.63 -3.25 -4.37
CA LYS A 235 -11.99 -2.86 -3.11
C LYS A 235 -12.86 -1.83 -2.40
N MET A 236 -13.18 -2.04 -1.12
CA MET A 236 -13.85 -1.03 -0.29
C MET A 236 -12.79 -0.14 0.38
N TRP A 237 -12.38 0.92 -0.30
CA TRP A 237 -11.34 1.82 0.20
C TRP A 237 -11.94 3.00 0.95
N CYS A 238 -11.79 3.02 2.28
CA CYS A 238 -12.27 4.11 3.13
C CYS A 238 -13.75 4.47 2.86
N GLY A 239 -14.60 3.44 2.74
CA GLY A 239 -16.03 3.54 2.48
C GLY A 239 -16.45 3.72 1.02
N ASN A 240 -15.50 3.78 0.09
CA ASN A 240 -15.77 3.92 -1.33
C ASN A 240 -15.36 2.65 -2.09
N ILE A 241 -16.26 2.12 -2.93
CA ILE A 241 -15.89 1.07 -3.88
C ILE A 241 -14.92 1.66 -4.91
N GLN A 242 -13.74 1.06 -4.99
CA GLN A 242 -12.73 1.33 -6.00
C GLN A 242 -12.47 0.07 -6.82
N LEU A 243 -12.04 0.27 -8.06
CA LEU A 243 -11.69 -0.82 -8.96
C LEU A 243 -10.17 -0.98 -9.03
N GLU A 244 -9.70 -2.18 -8.74
CA GLU A 244 -8.32 -2.59 -8.99
C GLU A 244 -8.06 -2.67 -10.50
N PRO A 245 -6.85 -2.28 -10.96
CA PRO A 245 -6.53 -2.29 -12.38
C PRO A 245 -6.39 -3.71 -12.94
N ASP A 246 -6.93 -3.90 -14.15
CA ASP A 246 -6.66 -5.06 -15.00
C ASP A 246 -5.45 -4.72 -15.89
N PHE A 247 -4.25 -5.02 -15.39
CA PHE A 247 -3.00 -4.71 -16.11
C PHE A 247 -2.91 -5.34 -17.51
N PRO A 248 -3.28 -6.62 -17.73
CA PRO A 248 -3.40 -7.16 -19.06
C PRO A 248 -4.28 -6.32 -20.00
N ALA A 249 -5.47 -5.90 -19.55
CA ALA A 249 -6.36 -5.06 -20.35
C ALA A 249 -5.80 -3.65 -20.60
N LEU A 250 -5.01 -3.13 -19.66
CA LEU A 250 -4.32 -1.84 -19.77
C LEU A 250 -3.05 -1.90 -20.63
N GLY A 251 -2.62 -3.09 -21.06
CA GLY A 251 -1.35 -3.30 -21.75
C GLY A 251 -0.15 -2.98 -20.86
N MET A 252 -0.24 -3.33 -19.58
CA MET A 252 0.82 -3.15 -18.58
C MET A 252 1.30 -4.49 -18.03
N THR A 253 2.52 -4.49 -17.53
CA THR A 253 3.13 -5.59 -16.78
C THR A 253 3.32 -5.16 -15.32
N GLU A 254 2.86 -5.98 -14.39
CA GLU A 254 3.30 -6.04 -13.00
C GLU A 254 4.30 -7.21 -12.92
N ASP A 255 5.59 -6.90 -12.85
CA ASP A 255 6.66 -7.89 -12.72
C ASP A 255 7.13 -7.94 -11.26
N VAL A 256 7.50 -9.12 -10.79
CA VAL A 256 8.00 -9.33 -9.44
C VAL A 256 9.42 -9.85 -9.49
N GLY A 257 10.25 -9.36 -8.59
CA GLY A 257 11.64 -9.77 -8.55
C GLY A 257 12.26 -9.57 -7.19
N SER A 258 13.55 -9.84 -7.16
CA SER A 258 14.37 -9.66 -5.98
C SER A 258 15.84 -9.55 -6.35
N VAL A 259 16.61 -8.87 -5.53
CA VAL A 259 18.07 -8.81 -5.64
C VAL A 259 18.68 -9.39 -4.37
N LEU A 260 19.67 -10.27 -4.53
CA LEU A 260 20.53 -10.68 -3.43
C LEU A 260 21.59 -9.60 -3.25
N VAL A 261 21.56 -8.92 -2.10
CA VAL A 261 22.48 -7.82 -1.79
C VAL A 261 23.43 -8.26 -0.68
N LYS A 262 24.65 -7.71 -0.70
CA LYS A 262 25.56 -7.85 0.42
C LYS A 262 25.05 -6.98 1.56
N THR A 263 24.94 -7.55 2.75
CA THR A 263 24.54 -6.77 3.92
C THR A 263 25.63 -5.76 4.23
N SER A 264 25.28 -4.48 4.19
CA SER A 264 26.23 -3.39 4.34
C SER A 264 26.66 -3.25 5.81
N GLU A 265 27.86 -2.71 6.03
CA GLU A 265 28.41 -2.54 7.39
C GLU A 265 27.55 -1.61 8.24
N ASP A 266 26.79 -0.71 7.63
CA ASP A 266 25.87 0.22 8.28
C ASP A 266 24.45 -0.34 8.47
N ASN A 267 24.14 -1.54 7.97
CA ASN A 267 22.86 -2.21 8.23
C ASN A 267 22.87 -2.91 9.59
N ASP A 268 22.19 -2.33 10.58
CA ASP A 268 22.01 -2.93 11.91
C ASP A 268 20.55 -3.34 12.18
N PHE A 269 19.69 -3.29 11.16
CA PHE A 269 18.26 -3.58 11.28
C PHE A 269 17.93 -5.04 11.03
N ILE A 270 18.84 -5.76 10.36
CA ILE A 270 18.71 -7.19 10.14
C ILE A 270 19.36 -7.93 11.30
N SER A 271 18.52 -8.63 12.07
CA SER A 271 18.98 -9.50 13.16
C SER A 271 20.01 -10.51 12.66
N GLY A 272 21.13 -10.63 13.40
CA GLY A 272 22.23 -11.54 13.06
C GLY A 272 23.14 -11.08 11.92
N LYS A 273 22.80 -10.00 11.20
CA LYS A 273 23.60 -9.39 10.13
C LYS A 273 24.24 -10.42 9.17
N PRO A 274 23.41 -11.21 8.45
CA PRO A 274 23.91 -12.22 7.53
C PRO A 274 24.82 -11.59 6.46
N ALA A 275 25.71 -12.36 5.84
CA ALA A 275 26.63 -11.80 4.83
C ALA A 275 25.91 -11.19 3.62
N GLU A 276 24.76 -11.77 3.27
CA GLU A 276 23.88 -11.34 2.19
C GLU A 276 22.43 -11.56 2.60
N HIS A 277 21.53 -10.79 2.01
CA HIS A 277 20.08 -10.97 2.18
C HIS A 277 19.34 -10.58 0.91
N LYS A 278 18.09 -11.01 0.81
CA LYS A 278 17.26 -10.83 -0.38
C LYS A 278 16.37 -9.61 -0.19
N VAL A 279 16.36 -8.71 -1.17
CA VAL A 279 15.50 -7.52 -1.21
C VAL A 279 14.49 -7.68 -2.33
N GLY A 280 13.21 -7.68 -1.96
CA GLY A 280 12.09 -7.78 -2.89
C GLY A 280 11.76 -6.47 -3.59
N TYR A 281 11.09 -6.56 -4.73
CA TYR A 281 10.51 -5.41 -5.41
C TYR A 281 9.38 -5.82 -6.36
N PHE A 282 8.52 -4.85 -6.66
CA PHE A 282 7.55 -4.92 -7.76
C PHE A 282 7.87 -3.85 -8.79
N ALA A 283 7.81 -4.23 -10.07
CA ALA A 283 8.08 -3.38 -11.20
C ALA A 283 6.82 -3.21 -12.06
N TYR A 284 6.53 -1.98 -12.47
CA TYR A 284 5.33 -1.60 -13.22
C TYR A 284 5.74 -0.83 -14.46
N TYR A 285 5.29 -1.31 -15.63
CA TYR A 285 5.63 -0.71 -16.91
C TYR A 285 4.64 -1.08 -18.02
N ASN A 286 4.64 -0.31 -19.11
CA ASN A 286 3.86 -0.63 -20.31
C ASN A 286 4.47 -1.82 -21.07
N ASN A 287 3.61 -2.65 -21.65
CA ASN A 287 4.06 -3.70 -22.57
C ASN A 287 4.78 -3.06 -23.77
N GLY A 288 5.93 -3.63 -24.13
CA GLY A 288 6.80 -3.07 -25.17
C GLY A 288 7.63 -1.85 -24.74
N LEU A 289 7.68 -1.51 -23.43
CA LEU A 289 8.46 -0.37 -22.92
C LEU A 289 9.93 -0.40 -23.42
N PHE A 290 10.53 -1.58 -23.44
CA PHE A 290 11.95 -1.78 -23.79
C PHE A 290 12.21 -1.96 -25.30
N ASP A 291 11.18 -1.97 -26.15
CA ASP A 291 11.30 -2.27 -27.59
C ASP A 291 12.17 -1.25 -28.34
N ASN A 292 12.25 -0.02 -27.83
CA ASN A 292 12.96 1.09 -28.46
C ASN A 292 14.24 1.50 -27.72
N GLY A 293 14.78 0.62 -26.86
CA GLY A 293 16.04 0.84 -26.16
C GLY A 293 15.89 1.13 -24.67
N ALA A 294 16.89 1.81 -24.12
CA ALA A 294 17.01 2.05 -22.69
C ALA A 294 15.98 3.10 -22.19
N VAL A 295 15.39 2.86 -21.02
CA VAL A 295 14.25 3.64 -20.51
C VAL A 295 14.52 4.29 -19.15
N PRO A 296 13.80 5.37 -18.79
CA PRO A 296 13.88 5.95 -17.46
C PRO A 296 13.44 4.97 -16.38
N LEU A 297 14.11 5.03 -15.22
CA LEU A 297 13.74 4.31 -14.00
C LEU A 297 13.35 5.30 -12.90
N VAL A 298 12.22 5.06 -12.25
CA VAL A 298 11.88 5.66 -10.95
C VAL A 298 11.90 4.57 -9.89
N LEU A 299 12.86 4.67 -8.95
CA LEU A 299 12.98 3.78 -7.79
C LEU A 299 12.16 4.33 -6.61
N GLY A 300 11.17 3.57 -6.14
CA GLY A 300 10.19 3.97 -5.13
C GLY A 300 10.35 3.31 -3.77
N PHE A 301 10.16 4.08 -2.70
CA PHE A 301 10.26 3.64 -1.30
C PHE A 301 8.99 4.00 -0.49
N HIS A 302 8.36 3.01 0.13
CA HIS A 302 7.04 3.16 0.79
C HIS A 302 7.11 3.80 2.21
N GLY A 303 5.96 4.11 2.81
CA GLY A 303 5.88 4.58 4.20
C GLY A 303 6.16 3.46 5.22
N GLY A 304 6.46 3.81 6.48
CA GLY A 304 6.86 2.83 7.51
C GLY A 304 5.79 1.81 7.90
N GLY A 305 4.52 2.19 7.84
CA GLY A 305 3.40 1.28 8.10
C GLY A 305 2.84 0.61 6.85
N ASP A 306 3.45 0.84 5.69
CA ASP A 306 2.90 0.48 4.38
C ASP A 306 3.74 -0.61 3.70
N THR A 307 3.50 -0.82 2.41
CA THR A 307 4.20 -1.81 1.56
C THR A 307 4.53 -1.19 0.21
N SER A 308 5.38 -1.85 -0.57
CA SER A 308 5.69 -1.44 -1.94
C SER A 308 4.42 -1.30 -2.82
N MET A 309 3.49 -2.25 -2.71
CA MET A 309 2.20 -2.19 -3.39
C MET A 309 1.35 -1.02 -2.90
N TYR A 310 1.28 -0.77 -1.58
CA TYR A 310 0.54 0.37 -1.05
C TYR A 310 1.00 1.69 -1.67
N LEU A 311 2.32 1.96 -1.71
CA LEU A 311 2.86 3.14 -2.37
C LEU A 311 2.43 3.19 -3.84
N THR A 312 2.52 2.06 -4.53
CA THR A 312 2.19 1.97 -5.95
C THR A 312 0.73 2.34 -6.22
N PHE A 313 -0.21 1.70 -5.53
CA PHE A 313 -1.64 1.79 -5.81
C PHE A 313 -2.30 3.00 -5.15
N VAL A 314 -1.94 3.34 -3.91
CA VAL A 314 -2.58 4.43 -3.19
C VAL A 314 -2.05 5.79 -3.63
N ALA A 315 -0.73 5.91 -3.87
CA ALA A 315 -0.16 7.13 -4.42
C ALA A 315 -0.29 7.23 -5.95
N GLY A 316 -0.75 6.19 -6.64
CA GLY A 316 -1.04 6.23 -8.08
C GLY A 316 0.20 6.17 -8.99
N TRP A 317 1.34 5.66 -8.51
CA TRP A 317 2.57 5.59 -9.31
C TRP A 317 2.42 4.71 -10.55
N TRP A 318 1.61 3.65 -10.51
CA TRP A 318 1.34 2.81 -11.69
C TRP A 318 0.64 3.61 -12.80
N GLU A 319 -0.26 4.53 -12.46
CA GLU A 319 -0.93 5.40 -13.43
C GLU A 319 0.04 6.40 -14.06
N VAL A 320 0.92 6.97 -13.25
CA VAL A 320 1.96 7.90 -13.73
C VAL A 320 2.93 7.15 -14.65
N ALA A 321 3.39 5.96 -14.27
CA ALA A 321 4.23 5.10 -15.11
C ALA A 321 3.55 4.73 -16.43
N LYS A 322 2.26 4.37 -16.39
CA LYS A 322 1.43 4.11 -17.57
C LYS A 322 1.39 5.31 -18.51
N LYS A 323 1.07 6.49 -17.97
CA LYS A 323 0.82 7.73 -18.70
C LYS A 323 2.08 8.27 -19.35
N TYR A 324 3.21 8.21 -18.66
CA TYR A 324 4.47 8.82 -19.11
C TYR A 324 5.51 7.81 -19.61
N ASN A 325 5.18 6.52 -19.61
CA ASN A 325 5.94 5.45 -20.23
C ASN A 325 7.38 5.32 -19.69
N PHE A 326 7.50 5.06 -18.39
CA PHE A 326 8.77 4.76 -17.71
C PHE A 326 8.65 3.47 -16.87
N LEU A 327 9.80 2.94 -16.44
CA LEU A 327 9.87 1.82 -15.51
C LEU A 327 9.75 2.35 -14.08
N PHE A 328 8.68 1.96 -13.37
CA PHE A 328 8.58 2.21 -11.93
C PHE A 328 8.93 0.93 -11.17
N VAL A 329 9.87 1.01 -10.22
CA VAL A 329 10.23 -0.13 -9.36
C VAL A 329 10.08 0.28 -7.91
N SER A 330 9.13 -0.31 -7.20
CA SER A 330 8.95 -0.09 -5.76
C SER A 330 9.66 -1.18 -4.96
N VAL A 331 10.59 -0.76 -4.10
CA VAL A 331 11.37 -1.67 -3.24
C VAL A 331 10.54 -2.08 -2.03
N GLU A 332 10.51 -3.38 -1.74
CA GLU A 332 9.77 -3.94 -0.61
C GLU A 332 10.62 -3.92 0.67
N ASN A 333 9.96 -3.66 1.81
CA ASN A 333 10.57 -3.69 3.14
C ASN A 333 11.89 -2.88 3.23
N HIS A 334 11.94 -1.73 2.54
CA HIS A 334 13.17 -0.91 2.46
C HIS A 334 13.63 -0.35 3.82
N GLN A 335 12.82 -0.47 4.87
CA GLN A 335 13.22 -0.26 6.27
C GLN A 335 14.39 -1.15 6.72
N PHE A 336 14.66 -2.25 6.03
CA PHE A 336 15.82 -3.10 6.29
C PHE A 336 16.92 -2.93 5.24
N VAL A 337 16.81 -1.91 4.38
CA VAL A 337 17.71 -1.66 3.24
C VAL A 337 18.40 -0.32 3.43
N THR A 338 19.72 -0.30 3.54
CA THR A 338 20.50 0.94 3.62
C THR A 338 20.56 1.65 2.27
N ALA A 339 21.03 2.90 2.23
CA ALA A 339 21.25 3.57 0.94
C ALA A 339 22.29 2.80 0.09
N THR A 340 23.33 2.27 0.72
CA THR A 340 24.33 1.40 0.09
C THR A 340 23.70 0.18 -0.55
N GLU A 341 22.86 -0.53 0.17
CA GLU A 341 22.16 -1.72 -0.35
C GLU A 341 21.14 -1.36 -1.44
N ALA A 342 20.49 -0.20 -1.34
CA ALA A 342 19.60 0.28 -2.40
C ALA A 342 20.34 0.55 -3.72
N ILE A 343 21.62 0.97 -3.66
CA ILE A 343 22.48 1.02 -4.86
C ILE A 343 22.78 -0.39 -5.39
N GLU A 344 23.03 -1.37 -4.53
CA GLU A 344 23.18 -2.77 -4.99
C GLU A 344 21.89 -3.33 -5.63
N VAL A 345 20.71 -2.97 -5.09
CA VAL A 345 19.42 -3.26 -5.73
C VAL A 345 19.36 -2.64 -7.12
N LEU A 346 19.70 -1.36 -7.25
CA LEU A 346 19.74 -0.66 -8.54
C LEU A 346 20.66 -1.37 -9.55
N GLU A 347 21.85 -1.81 -9.14
CA GLU A 347 22.76 -2.58 -9.99
C GLU A 347 22.17 -3.95 -10.38
N GLY A 348 21.39 -4.58 -9.51
CA GLY A 348 20.58 -5.76 -9.83
C GLY A 348 19.51 -5.47 -10.88
N LEU A 349 18.82 -4.32 -10.76
CA LEU A 349 17.80 -3.90 -11.72
C LEU A 349 18.39 -3.60 -13.10
N LYS A 350 19.55 -2.96 -13.18
CA LYS A 350 20.28 -2.69 -14.44
C LYS A 350 20.65 -3.97 -15.20
N LYS A 351 20.80 -5.11 -14.51
CA LYS A 351 21.05 -6.42 -15.13
C LYS A 351 19.78 -7.06 -15.69
N ARG A 352 18.61 -6.76 -15.10
CA ARG A 352 17.32 -7.33 -15.50
C ARG A 352 16.60 -6.49 -16.55
N TYR A 353 16.68 -5.17 -16.45
CA TYR A 353 15.94 -4.21 -17.29
C TYR A 353 16.88 -3.32 -18.08
N ASN A 354 16.49 -2.96 -19.30
CA ASN A 354 17.25 -2.03 -20.14
C ASN A 354 17.04 -0.59 -19.67
N ILE A 355 17.79 -0.18 -18.64
CA ILE A 355 17.66 1.13 -17.97
C ILE A 355 18.64 2.14 -18.57
N ASP A 356 18.15 3.36 -18.81
CA ASP A 356 18.99 4.50 -19.17
C ASP A 356 19.65 5.10 -17.92
N GLU A 357 20.96 4.90 -17.79
CA GLU A 357 21.73 5.32 -16.62
C GLU A 357 21.82 6.85 -16.43
N ASN A 358 21.43 7.64 -17.43
CA ASN A 358 21.33 9.09 -17.32
C ASN A 358 19.93 9.54 -16.88
N ARG A 359 18.97 8.62 -16.72
CA ARG A 359 17.57 8.88 -16.33
C ARG A 359 17.11 7.94 -15.20
N ILE A 360 17.90 7.87 -14.14
CA ILE A 360 17.56 7.17 -12.91
C ILE A 360 17.09 8.20 -11.89
N TYR A 361 15.89 8.01 -11.34
CA TYR A 361 15.28 8.88 -10.35
C TYR A 361 14.90 8.07 -9.10
N ALA A 362 14.82 8.74 -7.95
CA ALA A 362 14.35 8.13 -6.70
C ALA A 362 13.16 8.92 -6.12
N THR A 363 12.25 8.22 -5.45
CA THR A 363 11.11 8.82 -4.76
C THR A 363 10.73 8.00 -3.54
N GLY A 364 10.06 8.63 -2.58
CA GLY A 364 9.43 7.89 -1.52
C GLY A 364 8.56 8.74 -0.62
N PHE A 365 7.68 8.07 0.10
CA PHE A 365 6.70 8.68 1.01
C PHE A 365 7.12 8.45 2.46
N SER A 366 7.03 9.49 3.30
CA SER A 366 7.26 9.37 4.75
C SER A 366 8.63 8.75 5.03
N MET A 367 8.71 7.57 5.66
CA MET A 367 9.94 6.80 5.81
C MET A 367 10.72 6.62 4.49
N GLY A 368 10.04 6.37 3.37
CA GLY A 368 10.65 6.30 2.05
C GLY A 368 11.18 7.64 1.52
N SER A 369 10.64 8.76 1.99
CA SER A 369 11.25 10.08 1.78
C SER A 369 12.61 10.15 2.47
N GLY A 370 12.72 9.61 3.69
CA GLY A 370 13.98 9.43 4.40
C GLY A 370 15.01 8.64 3.58
N LYS A 371 14.62 7.50 3.01
CA LYS A 371 15.47 6.73 2.09
C LYS A 371 15.90 7.56 0.86
N THR A 372 15.00 8.35 0.31
CA THR A 372 15.28 9.24 -0.82
C THR A 372 16.29 10.33 -0.44
N TRP A 373 16.21 10.87 0.78
CA TRP A 373 17.18 11.82 1.30
C TRP A 373 18.55 11.19 1.58
N ASP A 374 18.58 9.96 2.11
CA ASP A 374 19.83 9.20 2.27
C ASP A 374 20.53 9.06 0.90
N LEU A 375 19.79 8.68 -0.14
CA LEU A 375 20.31 8.56 -1.51
C LEU A 375 20.80 9.90 -2.09
N TYR A 376 20.05 10.98 -1.88
CA TYR A 376 20.44 12.33 -2.31
C TYR A 376 21.77 12.77 -1.69
N GLN A 377 21.97 12.47 -0.41
CA GLN A 377 23.12 12.99 0.33
C GLN A 377 24.33 12.05 0.30
N GLU A 378 24.16 10.75 0.06
CA GLU A 378 25.26 9.76 0.02
C GLU A 378 25.68 9.35 -1.39
N TYR A 379 24.75 9.39 -2.36
CA TYR A 379 24.98 8.92 -3.74
C TYR A 379 24.53 9.94 -4.80
N PRO A 380 24.95 11.22 -4.72
CA PRO A 380 24.39 12.29 -5.55
C PRO A 380 24.69 12.16 -7.04
N GLU A 381 25.73 11.42 -7.43
CA GLU A 381 26.09 11.21 -8.85
C GLU A 381 25.28 10.07 -9.53
N VAL A 382 24.44 9.36 -8.77
CA VAL A 382 23.65 8.24 -9.31
C VAL A 382 22.37 8.74 -9.96
N PHE A 383 21.70 9.73 -9.37
CA PHE A 383 20.33 10.11 -9.72
C PHE A 383 20.29 11.39 -10.57
N ALA A 384 19.52 11.34 -11.66
CA ALA A 384 19.18 12.52 -12.46
C ALA A 384 18.21 13.47 -11.73
N GLY A 385 17.58 13.00 -10.65
CA GLY A 385 16.80 13.81 -9.74
C GLY A 385 16.04 12.97 -8.71
N VAL A 386 15.56 13.61 -7.66
CA VAL A 386 14.85 12.96 -6.56
C VAL A 386 13.51 13.63 -6.25
N MET A 387 12.54 12.82 -5.81
CA MET A 387 11.17 13.24 -5.50
C MET A 387 10.73 12.79 -4.08
N PRO A 388 11.38 13.26 -3.01
CA PRO A 388 10.98 12.96 -1.63
C PRO A 388 9.59 13.57 -1.30
N CYS A 389 8.77 12.88 -0.51
CA CYS A 389 7.40 13.31 -0.20
C CYS A 389 7.02 13.08 1.27
N SER A 390 6.42 14.11 1.88
CA SER A 390 5.75 14.07 3.19
C SER A 390 6.67 13.68 4.35
N ALA A 391 7.96 14.01 4.27
CA ALA A 391 8.92 14.05 5.37
C ALA A 391 10.25 14.66 4.90
N LEU A 392 10.79 15.65 5.61
CA LEU A 392 12.06 16.28 5.26
C LEU A 392 13.28 15.56 5.87
N PHE A 393 13.13 15.00 7.08
CA PHE A 393 14.20 14.40 7.89
C PHE A 393 15.42 15.32 8.14
N PRO A 394 15.99 15.35 9.36
CA PRO A 394 17.19 16.14 9.64
C PRO A 394 18.35 15.81 8.71
N VAL A 395 19.21 16.80 8.42
CA VAL A 395 20.42 16.61 7.63
C VAL A 395 21.47 15.88 8.50
N TYR A 396 22.46 15.24 7.87
CA TYR A 396 23.60 14.58 8.54
C TYR A 396 23.24 13.35 9.39
N THR A 397 21.97 13.01 9.52
CA THR A 397 21.51 11.72 10.03
C THR A 397 20.80 10.96 8.92
N SER A 398 21.13 9.69 8.76
CA SER A 398 20.31 8.79 7.97
C SER A 398 18.92 8.71 8.59
N PHE A 399 17.92 8.29 7.82
CA PHE A 399 16.58 7.98 8.35
C PHE A 399 16.65 7.09 9.61
N PHE A 400 17.65 6.22 9.66
CA PHE A 400 17.94 5.29 10.74
C PHE A 400 18.59 5.91 11.99
N GLY A 401 18.68 7.24 12.07
CA GLY A 401 19.23 7.96 13.21
C GLY A 401 20.75 7.85 13.35
N LYS A 402 21.43 7.20 12.40
CA LYS A 402 22.89 7.13 12.38
C LYS A 402 23.47 8.37 11.71
N PRO A 403 24.57 8.93 12.23
CA PRO A 403 25.32 9.95 11.51
C PRO A 403 25.69 9.45 10.11
N VAL A 404 25.42 10.26 9.11
CA VAL A 404 25.90 9.99 7.75
C VAL A 404 27.40 10.24 7.73
N LYS A 405 28.14 9.31 7.10
CA LYS A 405 29.61 9.31 7.06
C LYS A 405 30.17 10.59 6.42
N GLU A 406 31.48 10.79 6.51
CA GLU A 406 32.22 12.01 6.14
C GLU A 406 31.98 12.57 4.71
N ASN A 407 31.31 11.84 3.81
CA ASN A 407 31.11 12.19 2.40
C ASN A 407 29.68 12.67 2.07
N ILE A 408 29.04 13.45 2.94
CA ILE A 408 27.74 14.05 2.61
C ILE A 408 27.88 14.97 1.38
N ASN A 409 26.92 14.91 0.47
CA ASN A 409 26.87 15.77 -0.71
C ASN A 409 26.85 17.25 -0.29
N LYS A 410 27.82 18.04 -0.74
CA LYS A 410 27.83 19.50 -0.55
C LYS A 410 28.00 20.27 -1.86
N THR A 411 28.18 19.56 -2.97
CA THR A 411 28.75 20.16 -4.18
C THR A 411 28.09 19.68 -5.47
N VAL A 412 27.48 18.50 -5.46
CA VAL A 412 26.80 17.93 -6.62
C VAL A 412 25.35 18.39 -6.59
N ALA A 413 24.99 19.30 -7.48
CA ALA A 413 23.62 19.75 -7.62
C ALA A 413 22.76 18.61 -8.18
N VAL A 414 21.69 18.26 -7.47
CA VAL A 414 20.76 17.20 -7.86
C VAL A 414 19.36 17.81 -7.93
N PRO A 415 18.64 17.67 -9.06
CA PRO A 415 17.26 18.14 -9.14
C PRO A 415 16.37 17.55 -8.05
N VAL A 416 15.56 18.37 -7.41
CA VAL A 416 14.65 18.00 -6.31
C VAL A 416 13.25 18.51 -6.58
N PHE A 417 12.26 17.63 -6.50
CA PHE A 417 10.87 18.01 -6.26
C PHE A 417 10.44 17.47 -4.91
N TYR A 418 10.16 18.34 -3.95
CA TYR A 418 9.64 17.93 -2.65
C TYR A 418 8.20 18.37 -2.48
N SER A 419 7.36 17.54 -1.85
CA SER A 419 6.00 17.92 -1.45
C SER A 419 5.65 17.49 -0.03
N GLY A 420 4.89 18.30 0.72
CA GLY A 420 4.37 17.96 2.06
C GLY A 420 2.96 18.50 2.32
N GLY A 421 2.25 17.92 3.30
CA GLY A 421 0.88 18.30 3.64
C GLY A 421 0.79 19.47 4.64
N GLU A 422 -0.01 20.49 4.31
CA GLU A 422 -0.20 21.68 5.17
C GLU A 422 -0.94 21.41 6.48
N LYS A 423 -1.69 20.30 6.55
CA LYS A 423 -2.42 19.85 7.75
C LYS A 423 -1.72 18.68 8.44
N SER A 424 -0.50 18.33 8.05
CA SER A 424 0.22 17.25 8.69
C SER A 424 0.50 17.56 10.16
N HIS A 425 0.38 16.54 11.00
CA HIS A 425 0.81 16.60 12.40
C HIS A 425 2.29 16.24 12.56
N LEU A 426 2.97 15.88 11.47
CA LEU A 426 4.39 15.54 11.40
C LEU A 426 5.21 16.68 10.79
N PRO A 427 6.53 16.73 11.06
CA PRO A 427 7.44 17.73 10.48
C PRO A 427 7.71 17.47 8.98
N GLU A 428 6.76 17.87 8.15
CA GLU A 428 6.82 17.73 6.68
C GLU A 428 7.13 19.03 5.94
N LEU A 429 6.89 20.18 6.55
CA LEU A 429 7.09 21.49 5.92
C LEU A 429 7.98 22.34 6.82
N PRO A 430 8.75 23.30 6.29
CA PRO A 430 9.76 23.99 7.08
C PRO A 430 9.18 24.86 8.21
N PHE A 431 7.91 25.26 8.14
CA PHE A 431 7.22 25.92 9.26
C PHE A 431 6.79 24.96 10.39
N HIS A 432 6.87 23.65 10.20
CA HIS A 432 6.53 22.66 11.23
C HIS A 432 7.66 22.44 12.24
N ALA A 433 8.93 22.43 11.81
CA ALA A 433 10.09 22.21 12.67
C ALA A 433 11.37 22.84 12.11
N ASP A 434 12.29 23.21 13.01
CA ASP A 434 13.64 23.71 12.70
C ASP A 434 14.43 22.75 11.79
N SER A 435 14.42 21.45 12.10
CA SER A 435 15.04 20.40 11.30
C SER A 435 14.45 20.26 9.89
N SER A 436 13.19 20.64 9.70
CA SER A 436 12.58 20.68 8.36
C SER A 436 13.13 21.86 7.55
N LEU A 437 13.29 23.02 8.19
CA LEU A 437 13.95 24.18 7.58
C LEU A 437 15.42 23.89 7.22
N GLU A 438 16.15 23.20 8.10
CA GLU A 438 17.54 22.80 7.86
C GLU A 438 17.69 21.99 6.56
N ARG A 439 16.79 21.04 6.30
CA ARG A 439 16.79 20.27 5.05
C ARG A 439 16.58 21.15 3.81
N VAL A 440 15.68 22.12 3.90
CA VAL A 440 15.40 23.08 2.82
C VAL A 440 16.62 23.96 2.56
N GLN A 441 17.26 24.46 3.62
CA GLN A 441 18.51 25.23 3.54
C GLN A 441 19.64 24.42 2.90
N TYR A 442 19.78 23.15 3.28
CA TYR A 442 20.77 22.24 2.72
C TYR A 442 20.58 22.01 1.22
N VAL A 443 19.34 21.76 0.76
CA VAL A 443 19.05 21.66 -0.68
C VAL A 443 19.33 22.99 -1.37
N ALA A 444 19.00 24.13 -0.74
CA ALA A 444 19.27 25.45 -1.30
C ALA A 444 20.76 25.73 -1.52
N GLU A 445 21.60 25.33 -0.56
CA GLU A 445 23.06 25.44 -0.63
C GLU A 445 23.63 24.54 -1.73
N VAL A 446 23.30 23.24 -1.71
CA VAL A 446 23.83 22.25 -2.67
C VAL A 446 23.43 22.60 -4.11
N ASN A 447 22.16 22.96 -4.33
CA ASN A 447 21.68 23.37 -5.66
C ASN A 447 22.00 24.82 -6.00
N LYS A 448 22.73 25.54 -5.15
CA LYS A 448 23.19 26.92 -5.36
C LYS A 448 22.04 27.83 -5.81
N LEU A 449 20.97 27.90 -5.02
CA LEU A 449 19.83 28.75 -5.35
C LEU A 449 20.23 30.24 -5.37
N LYS A 450 19.62 31.00 -6.29
CA LYS A 450 19.77 32.46 -6.36
C LYS A 450 19.22 33.12 -5.09
N LYS A 451 18.05 32.65 -4.65
CA LYS A 451 17.45 33.06 -3.37
C LYS A 451 18.19 32.37 -2.22
N LYS A 452 18.64 33.16 -1.25
CA LYS A 452 19.41 32.68 -0.09
C LYS A 452 18.47 32.43 1.09
N PHE A 453 18.65 31.29 1.74
CA PHE A 453 17.90 30.90 2.95
C PHE A 453 18.69 31.20 4.23
N ASP A 454 19.85 31.84 4.13
CA ASP A 454 20.79 32.10 5.23
C ASP A 454 20.17 32.95 6.36
N GLU A 455 19.22 33.83 6.00
CA GLU A 455 18.50 34.71 6.94
C GLU A 455 17.12 34.16 7.35
N VAL A 456 16.73 32.99 6.83
CA VAL A 456 15.48 32.33 7.20
C VAL A 456 15.73 31.52 8.47
N HIS A 457 15.20 32.00 9.58
CA HIS A 457 15.31 31.35 10.89
C HIS A 457 13.95 30.88 11.38
N PHE A 458 13.90 29.67 11.95
CA PHE A 458 12.66 29.04 12.41
C PHE A 458 11.99 29.83 13.54
N GLU A 459 12.78 30.45 14.42
CA GLU A 459 12.30 31.30 15.52
C GLU A 459 11.51 32.52 15.01
N ASN A 460 11.73 32.92 13.76
CA ASN A 460 11.06 34.04 13.11
C ASN A 460 9.95 33.62 12.14
N LYS A 461 9.51 32.36 12.17
CA LYS A 461 8.56 31.80 11.18
C LYS A 461 7.26 32.56 11.00
N ASP A 462 6.76 33.19 12.07
CA ASP A 462 5.50 33.95 12.02
C ASP A 462 5.64 35.29 11.25
N ASN A 463 6.88 35.70 10.93
CA ASN A 463 7.20 36.91 10.17
C ASN A 463 7.80 36.60 8.79
N TRP A 464 7.80 35.34 8.35
CA TRP A 464 8.31 34.97 7.03
C TRP A 464 7.51 35.62 5.90
N GLU A 465 8.20 35.93 4.79
CA GLU A 465 7.56 36.47 3.59
C GLU A 465 6.61 35.43 2.97
N ASP A 466 7.07 34.18 2.91
CA ASP A 466 6.22 33.02 2.63
C ASP A 466 5.96 32.23 3.92
N PRO A 467 4.69 32.05 4.33
CA PRO A 467 4.35 31.45 5.63
C PRO A 467 4.73 29.97 5.74
N ILE A 468 4.98 29.29 4.62
CA ILE A 468 5.37 27.88 4.60
C ILE A 468 6.88 27.76 4.43
N TRP A 469 7.45 28.42 3.41
CA TRP A 469 8.81 28.23 2.93
C TRP A 469 9.82 29.27 3.43
N GLY A 470 9.39 30.29 4.18
CA GLY A 470 10.25 31.39 4.58
C GLY A 470 10.29 32.52 3.56
N ILE A 471 10.65 32.16 2.33
CA ILE A 471 10.71 33.06 1.18
C ILE A 471 9.94 32.47 0.00
N PRO A 472 9.30 33.29 -0.85
CA PRO A 472 8.57 32.78 -2.00
C PRO A 472 9.53 32.23 -3.07
N GLY A 473 9.03 31.36 -3.95
CA GLY A 473 9.79 30.91 -5.13
C GLY A 473 10.06 32.04 -6.13
N ASP A 474 10.93 31.80 -7.11
CA ASP A 474 11.09 32.67 -8.28
C ASP A 474 9.85 32.60 -9.19
N ARG A 475 9.19 31.43 -9.20
CA ARG A 475 7.85 31.25 -9.77
C ARG A 475 7.00 30.39 -8.85
N ILE A 476 5.69 30.64 -8.86
CA ILE A 476 4.72 29.86 -8.09
C ILE A 476 3.64 29.34 -9.06
N GLU A 477 3.36 28.05 -9.00
CA GLU A 477 2.28 27.40 -9.73
C GLU A 477 1.30 26.74 -8.76
N LYS A 478 0.01 26.71 -9.12
CA LYS A 478 -1.02 26.07 -8.32
C LYS A 478 -1.75 25.05 -9.17
N VAL A 479 -1.75 23.80 -8.72
CA VAL A 479 -2.43 22.69 -9.37
C VAL A 479 -3.56 22.23 -8.46
N ARG A 480 -4.80 22.35 -8.93
CA ARG A 480 -6.01 22.02 -8.16
C ARG A 480 -6.35 20.54 -8.34
N ASP A 481 -6.64 19.86 -7.22
CA ASP A 481 -7.23 18.53 -7.17
C ASP A 481 -8.66 18.63 -6.62
N GLU A 482 -9.64 18.59 -7.52
CA GLU A 482 -11.06 18.71 -7.16
C GLU A 482 -11.57 17.47 -6.40
N SER A 483 -10.95 16.29 -6.59
CA SER A 483 -11.38 15.07 -5.91
C SER A 483 -11.14 15.10 -4.40
N ARG A 484 -10.24 15.98 -3.95
CA ARG A 484 -9.84 16.15 -2.54
C ARG A 484 -10.03 17.57 -2.03
N GLU A 485 -10.59 18.45 -2.84
CA GLU A 485 -10.66 19.90 -2.58
C GLU A 485 -9.31 20.47 -2.10
N ALA A 486 -8.23 20.01 -2.73
CA ALA A 486 -6.86 20.30 -2.35
C ALA A 486 -6.13 21.07 -3.46
N THR A 487 -5.14 21.86 -3.10
CA THR A 487 -4.30 22.60 -4.05
C THR A 487 -2.83 22.31 -3.74
N LEU A 488 -2.12 21.78 -4.74
CA LEU A 488 -0.67 21.68 -4.72
C LEU A 488 -0.10 23.02 -5.14
N THR A 489 0.54 23.74 -4.22
CA THR A 489 1.22 25.01 -4.49
C THR A 489 2.72 24.74 -4.64
N ILE A 490 3.25 24.91 -5.84
CA ILE A 490 4.64 24.59 -6.20
C ILE A 490 5.45 25.88 -6.29
N HIS A 491 6.50 25.99 -5.48
CA HIS A 491 7.49 27.05 -5.49
C HIS A 491 8.72 26.58 -6.25
N TYR A 492 8.99 27.19 -7.40
CA TYR A 492 10.17 26.94 -8.21
C TYR A 492 11.29 27.90 -7.82
N PHE A 493 12.49 27.36 -7.61
CA PHE A 493 13.68 28.13 -7.28
C PHE A 493 14.75 27.94 -8.35
N ASP A 494 15.25 29.03 -8.90
CA ASP A 494 16.32 29.04 -9.89
C ASP A 494 17.69 28.87 -9.19
N SER A 495 18.54 28.01 -9.74
CA SER A 495 19.97 27.98 -9.40
C SER A 495 20.71 29.18 -10.00
N GLU A 496 21.87 29.52 -9.45
CA GLU A 496 22.75 30.61 -9.90
C GLU A 496 23.14 30.51 -11.38
N ASP A 497 23.22 29.29 -11.92
CA ASP A 497 23.51 29.03 -13.33
C ASP A 497 22.28 29.19 -14.26
N GLY A 498 21.13 29.57 -13.71
CA GLY A 498 19.89 29.82 -14.44
C GLY A 498 19.02 28.59 -14.69
N ILE A 499 19.42 27.40 -14.21
CA ILE A 499 18.62 26.18 -14.34
C ILE A 499 17.80 25.99 -13.06
N CYS A 500 16.47 25.90 -13.19
CA CYS A 500 15.57 25.65 -12.06
C CYS A 500 15.59 24.17 -11.69
N ARG A 501 16.46 23.77 -10.75
CA ARG A 501 16.59 22.37 -10.29
C ARG A 501 15.75 22.04 -9.06
N THR A 502 15.20 23.05 -8.38
CA THR A 502 14.50 22.85 -7.11
C THR A 502 13.05 23.31 -7.21
N ALA A 503 12.14 22.41 -6.88
CA ALA A 503 10.73 22.70 -6.68
C ALA A 503 10.31 22.21 -5.30
N PHE A 504 9.73 23.10 -4.50
CA PHE A 504 9.19 22.80 -3.18
C PHE A 504 7.69 23.05 -3.18
N ALA A 505 6.90 22.07 -2.76
CA ALA A 505 5.46 22.12 -2.88
C ALA A 505 4.74 21.82 -1.57
N SER A 506 3.63 22.51 -1.32
CA SER A 506 2.72 22.22 -0.22
C SER A 506 1.36 21.79 -0.77
N VAL A 507 0.65 20.92 -0.05
CA VAL A 507 -0.70 20.48 -0.41
C VAL A 507 -1.69 20.93 0.65
N SER A 508 -2.62 21.80 0.25
CA SER A 508 -3.71 22.25 1.14
C SER A 508 -4.64 21.08 1.49
N ASN A 509 -5.19 21.08 2.71
CA ASN A 509 -6.11 20.03 3.20
C ASN A 509 -5.54 18.60 3.20
N GLN A 510 -4.21 18.46 3.11
CA GLN A 510 -3.54 17.17 3.20
C GLN A 510 -2.88 17.02 4.58
N ILE A 511 -3.15 15.88 5.23
CA ILE A 511 -2.46 15.44 6.45
C ILE A 511 -1.18 14.67 6.06
N HIS A 512 -0.81 13.60 6.77
CA HIS A 512 0.30 12.73 6.40
C HIS A 512 -0.12 11.70 5.33
N GLU A 513 -0.06 12.10 4.05
CA GLU A 513 -0.48 11.29 2.90
C GLU A 513 0.44 11.51 1.70
N CYS A 514 0.35 10.64 0.69
CA CYS A 514 0.93 10.82 -0.64
C CYS A 514 -0.16 10.56 -1.68
N ARG A 515 -0.29 11.43 -2.68
CA ARG A 515 -1.39 11.43 -3.64
C ARG A 515 -0.87 11.47 -5.08
N GLN A 516 -1.65 10.90 -6.00
CA GLN A 516 -1.32 10.84 -7.43
C GLN A 516 -1.02 12.21 -8.03
N HIS A 517 -1.78 13.25 -7.65
CA HIS A 517 -1.52 14.59 -8.16
C HIS A 517 -0.10 15.07 -7.81
N SER A 518 0.43 14.72 -6.62
CA SER A 518 1.73 15.23 -6.15
C SER A 518 2.85 14.51 -6.90
N VAL A 519 2.75 13.19 -7.03
CA VAL A 519 3.76 12.37 -7.71
C VAL A 519 3.77 12.60 -9.22
N GLU A 520 2.62 12.89 -9.83
CA GLU A 520 2.54 13.25 -11.24
C GLU A 520 3.24 14.58 -11.53
N GLU A 521 3.00 15.62 -10.73
CA GLU A 521 3.68 16.91 -10.90
C GLU A 521 5.18 16.82 -10.60
N ALA A 522 5.55 16.00 -9.60
CA ALA A 522 6.95 15.68 -9.33
C ALA A 522 7.64 15.06 -10.55
N TRP A 523 7.00 14.07 -11.19
CA TRP A 523 7.51 13.45 -12.40
C TRP A 523 7.63 14.44 -13.57
N LYS A 524 6.60 15.26 -13.82
CA LYS A 524 6.63 16.28 -14.90
C LYS A 524 7.77 17.27 -14.73
N PHE A 525 8.15 17.58 -13.49
CA PHE A 525 9.31 18.40 -13.21
C PHE A 525 10.62 17.63 -13.42
N ILE A 526 10.78 16.47 -12.76
CA ILE A 526 12.06 15.77 -12.67
C ILE A 526 12.48 15.12 -14.00
N SER A 527 11.53 14.67 -14.80
CA SER A 527 11.79 13.97 -16.07
C SER A 527 12.47 14.84 -17.14
N LYS A 528 12.58 16.15 -16.91
CA LYS A 528 13.31 17.10 -17.76
C LYS A 528 14.83 17.03 -17.57
N PHE A 529 15.30 16.36 -16.51
CA PHE A 529 16.71 16.32 -16.15
C PHE A 529 17.35 14.99 -16.53
N HIS A 530 18.61 15.09 -16.91
CA HIS A 530 19.50 13.99 -17.24
C HIS A 530 20.85 14.27 -16.57
N LYS A 531 21.59 13.21 -16.22
CA LYS A 531 22.93 13.34 -15.65
C LYS A 531 23.96 13.87 -16.67
#